data_AF-A0A538GVN8-F1
#
_entry.id   AF-A0A538GVN8-F1
#
_cell.length_a   1.000
_cell.length_b   1.000
_cell.length_c   1.000
_cell.angle_alpha   90.00
_cell.angle_beta   90.00
_cell.angle_gamma   90.00
#
_symmetry.space_group_name_H-M   'P 1'
#
loop_
_entity.id
_entity.type
_entity.pdbx_description
1 polymer ?
#
loop_
_entity_poly.entity_id
_entity_poly.type
_entity_poly.pdbx_seq_one_letter_code
_entity_poly.pdbx_strand_id
1 'polypeptide(L)' 'MDVQQARQLAWSLSERPTPIRFLIHDRDSKFTHGFDEIFRSEGVEVIRTPFQAPKANAFAERWVGTIRRD' A
#
# COMPACT_ATOMS: atom_id res chain seq x y z
N MET A 1 10.21 2.49 -3.13
CA MET A 1 9.34 1.53 -3.82
C MET A 1 9.20 2.01 -5.23
N ASP A 2 9.77 1.24 -6.14
CA ASP A 2 9.85 1.58 -7.56
C ASP A 2 8.55 1.12 -8.28
N VAL A 3 8.24 1.74 -9.42
CA VAL A 3 7.07 1.45 -10.27
C VAL A 3 7.01 -0.04 -10.64
N GLN A 4 8.16 -0.67 -10.87
CA GLN A 4 8.26 -2.10 -11.15
C GLN A 4 7.81 -2.97 -9.97
N GLN A 5 8.19 -2.60 -8.74
CA GLN A 5 7.74 -3.31 -7.53
C GLN A 5 6.24 -3.11 -7.30
N ALA A 6 5.71 -1.92 -7.61
CA ALA A 6 4.27 -1.64 -7.60
C ALA A 6 3.50 -2.59 -8.52
N ARG A 7 4.00 -2.78 -9.75
CA ARG A 7 3.37 -3.63 -10.75
C ARG A 7 3.40 -5.10 -10.37
N GLN A 8 4.51 -5.59 -9.81
CA GLN A 8 4.59 -6.96 -9.28
C GLN A 8 3.59 -7.18 -8.14
N LEU A 9 3.49 -6.21 -7.22
CA LEU A 9 2.53 -6.29 -6.12
C LEU A 9 1.08 -6.23 -6.63
N ALA A 10 0.76 -5.30 -7.54
CA ALA A 10 -0.56 -5.18 -8.15
C ALA A 10 -0.98 -6.49 -8.84
N TRP A 11 -0.07 -7.12 -9.58
CA TRP A 11 -0.31 -8.44 -10.18
C TRP A 11 -0.66 -9.47 -9.10
N SER A 12 0.20 -9.65 -8.08
CA SER A 12 -0.07 -10.66 -7.03
C SER A 12 -1.41 -10.44 -6.31
N LEU A 13 -1.84 -9.17 -6.18
CA LEU A 13 -3.10 -8.82 -5.55
C LEU A 13 -4.30 -9.07 -6.48
N SER A 14 -4.11 -8.94 -7.79
CA SER A 14 -5.12 -9.26 -8.81
C SER A 14 -5.42 -10.77 -8.91
N GLU A 15 -4.44 -11.62 -8.55
CA GLU A 15 -4.60 -13.08 -8.52
C GLU A 15 -5.34 -13.58 -7.27
N ARG A 16 -5.66 -12.69 -6.32
CA ARG A 16 -6.39 -13.08 -5.11
C ARG A 16 -7.87 -13.32 -5.42
N PRO A 17 -8.50 -14.34 -4.82
CA PRO A 17 -9.94 -14.61 -4.99
C PRO A 17 -10.81 -13.43 -4.55
N THR A 18 -10.35 -12.67 -3.55
CA THR A 18 -11.01 -11.47 -3.05
C THR A 18 -10.22 -10.22 -3.45
N PRO A 19 -10.82 -9.31 -4.23
CA PRO A 19 -10.15 -8.10 -4.68
C PRO A 19 -9.84 -7.16 -3.51
N ILE A 20 -8.65 -6.56 -3.54
CA ILE A 20 -8.28 -5.48 -2.61
C ILE A 20 -9.06 -4.22 -3.00
N ARG A 21 -9.61 -3.53 -2.01
CA ARG A 21 -10.31 -2.24 -2.21
C ARG A 21 -9.50 -1.03 -1.77
N PHE A 22 -8.63 -1.21 -0.78
CA PHE A 22 -7.86 -0.13 -0.16
C PHE A 22 -6.40 -0.50 -0.04
N LEU A 23 -5.52 0.44 -0.37
CA LEU A 23 -4.11 0.39 -0.05
C LEU A 23 -3.82 1.47 0.99
N ILE A 24 -3.38 1.05 2.18
CA ILE A 24 -3.00 1.96 3.25
C ILE A 24 -1.48 1.94 3.36
N HIS A 25 -0.85 3.11 3.19
CA HIS A 25 0.58 3.26 3.42
C HIS A 25 0.90 4.64 3.99
N ASP A 26 2.12 4.80 4.49
CA ASP A 26 2.58 6.06 5.05
C ASP A 26 3.11 7.02 3.99
N ARG A 27 3.38 8.26 4.38
CA ARG A 27 3.95 9.28 3.47
C ARG A 27 5.47 9.13 3.29
N ASP A 28 6.06 7.95 3.54
CA ASP A 28 7.47 7.73 3.26
C ASP A 28 7.74 8.00 1.77
N SER A 29 8.77 8.80 1.49
CA SER A 29 9.31 9.08 0.16
C SER A 29 9.54 7.85 -0.72
N LYS A 30 9.63 6.66 -0.10
CA LYS A 30 9.67 5.37 -0.81
C LYS A 30 8.39 5.12 -1.61
N PHE A 31 7.24 5.63 -1.23
CA PHE A 31 6.00 5.49 -1.98
C PHE A 31 5.84 6.67 -2.94
N THR A 32 6.22 6.45 -4.18
CA THR A 32 6.22 7.50 -5.21
C THR A 32 4.82 7.72 -5.77
N HIS A 33 4.59 8.84 -6.45
CA HIS A 33 3.31 9.08 -7.12
C HIS A 33 2.96 8.00 -8.15
N GLY A 34 3.96 7.53 -8.93
CA GLY A 34 3.75 6.47 -9.92
C GLY A 34 3.42 5.12 -9.27
N PHE A 35 3.85 4.90 -8.03
CA PHE A 35 3.41 3.76 -7.25
C PHE A 35 1.90 3.83 -6.97
N ASP A 36 1.41 4.95 -6.44
CA ASP A 36 -0.02 5.14 -6.17
C ASP A 36 -0.88 5.00 -7.43
N GLU A 37 -0.40 5.50 -8.57
CA GLU A 37 -1.13 5.55 -9.83
C GLU A 37 -1.47 4.16 -10.37
N ILE A 38 -0.55 3.20 -10.21
CA ILE A 38 -0.78 1.79 -10.58
C ILE A 38 -1.96 1.22 -9.79
N PHE A 39 -2.04 1.47 -8.48
CA PHE A 39 -3.16 0.96 -7.68
C PHE A 39 -4.46 1.67 -8.00
N ARG A 40 -4.43 2.98 -8.25
CA ARG A 40 -5.62 3.72 -8.70
C ARG A 40 -6.14 3.22 -10.05
N SER A 41 -5.26 2.85 -10.99
CA SER A 41 -5.70 2.27 -12.28
C SER A 41 -6.35 0.90 -12.14
N GLU A 42 -5.98 0.14 -11.10
CA GLU A 42 -6.61 -1.15 -10.75
C GLU A 42 -7.89 -0.98 -9.91
N GLY A 43 -8.37 0.26 -9.71
CA GLY A 43 -9.57 0.55 -8.92
C GLY A 43 -9.38 0.47 -7.40
N VAL A 44 -8.13 0.47 -6.93
CA VAL A 44 -7.80 0.46 -5.49
C VAL A 44 -7.70 1.89 -4.98
N GLU A 45 -8.39 2.17 -3.87
CA GLU A 45 -8.29 3.47 -3.20
C GLU A 45 -7.03 3.55 -2.35
N VAL A 46 -6.19 4.54 -2.60
CA VAL A 46 -4.94 4.77 -1.87
C VAL A 46 -5.17 5.74 -0.72
N ILE A 47 -5.06 5.25 0.52
CA ILE A 47 -5.21 6.02 1.76
C ILE A 47 -3.82 6.24 2.37
N ARG A 48 -3.43 7.52 2.50
CA ARG A 48 -2.15 7.92 3.09
C ARG A 48 -2.31 8.28 4.57
N THR A 49 -1.48 7.73 5.45
CA THR A 49 -1.52 8.08 6.89
C THR A 49 -1.19 9.56 7.11
N PRO A 50 -1.75 10.21 8.16
CA PRO A 50 -1.51 11.63 8.47
C PRO A 50 -0.02 11.94 8.64
N PHE A 51 0.42 13.07 8.08
CA PHE A 51 1.79 13.56 8.25
C PHE A 51 2.03 13.85 9.74
N GLN A 52 3.19 13.45 10.27
CA GLN A 52 3.57 13.66 11.68
C GLN A 52 2.62 13.01 12.71
N ALA A 53 2.01 11.87 12.38
CA ALA A 53 1.27 11.05 13.34
C ALA A 53 2.01 9.73 13.64
N PRO A 54 3.09 9.73 14.46
CA PRO A 54 3.85 8.52 14.79
C PRO A 54 2.99 7.37 15.32
N LYS A 55 1.91 7.68 16.05
CA LYS A 55 0.97 6.67 16.56
C LYS A 55 0.14 6.00 15.46
N ALA A 56 -0.33 6.77 14.48
CA ALA A 56 -1.06 6.23 13.34
C ALA A 56 -0.12 5.42 12.42
N ASN A 57 1.13 5.89 12.25
CA ASN A 57 2.13 5.14 11.50
C ASN A 57 2.48 3.82 12.18
N ALA A 58 2.74 3.85 13.49
CA ALA A 58 3.04 2.65 14.26
C ALA A 58 1.90 1.63 14.21
N PHE A 59 0.64 2.08 14.14
CA PHE A 59 -0.50 1.19 13.97
C PHE A 59 -0.53 0.56 12.57
N ALA A 60 -0.33 1.36 11.51
CA ALA A 60 -0.25 0.87 10.14
C ALA A 60 0.94 -0.09 9.94
N GLU A 61 2.13 0.28 10.42
CA GLU A 61 3.34 -0.56 10.41
C GLU A 61 3.14 -1.87 11.18
N ARG A 62 2.51 -1.82 12.36
CA ARG A 62 2.20 -3.02 13.14
C ARG A 62 1.22 -3.93 12.40
N TRP A 63 0.18 -3.38 11.78
CA TRP A 63 -0.80 -4.15 11.02
C TRP A 63 -0.16 -4.83 9.79
N VAL A 64 0.67 -4.10 9.03
CA VAL A 64 1.46 -4.66 7.92
C VAL A 64 2.42 -5.75 8.42
N GLY A 65 3.06 -5.53 9.57
CA GLY A 65 3.93 -6.51 10.21
C GLY A 65 3.20 -7.79 10.63
N THR A 66 1.94 -7.69 11.08
CA THR A 66 1.09 -8.85 11.39
C THR A 66 0.73 -9.63 10.13
N ILE A 67 0.42 -8.96 9.02
CA ILE A 67 0.06 -9.62 7.75
C ILE A 67 1.26 -10.32 7.09
N ARG A 68 2.47 -9.78 7.25
CA ARG A 68 3.70 -10.40 6.71
C ARG A 68 4.23 -11.59 7.51
N ARG A 69 3.64 -11.88 8.69
CA ARG A 69 4.11 -12.93 9.60
C ARG A 69 3.33 -14.24 9.49
N ASP A 70 2.37 -14.31 8.59
CA ASP A 70 1.62 -15.49 8.15
C ASP A 70 1.82 -15.69 6.63
#